data_AF-A0A820ETX4-F1
#
_entry.id   AF-A0A820ETX4-F1
#
_cell.length_a   1.000
_cell.length_b   1.000
_cell.length_c   1.000
_cell.angle_alpha   90.00
_cell.angle_beta   90.00
_cell.angle_gamma   90.00
#
_symmetry.space_group_name_H-M   'P 1'
#
loop_
_entity.id
_entity.type
_entity.pdbx_description
1 polymer ?
#
loop_
_entity_poly.entity_id
_entity_poly.type
_entity_poly.pdbx_seq_one_letter_code
_entity_poly.pdbx_strand_id
1 'polypeptide(L)'
;MSNFLIISFTVAPPCTPQSVSNGTLLHITNPTSFIYPNYTCHAYTWTATALSATLSFFFRHDPGGWMIDDVSVYYGVTQKIINGGFETGNLTGWNYTGNCNLDVNRGLAYPGSSYAKSGSWYYYDCCAGNMMGDTISQTFSTIVGGTYTISFWLTNYYCCNATEIANITLI
;
A
#
# COMPACT_ATOMS: atom_id res chain seq x y z
N MET A 1 21.76 -38.24 -13.18
CA MET A 1 21.34 -37.17 -12.25
C MET A 1 20.31 -36.34 -13.01
N SER A 2 19.04 -36.43 -12.64
CA SER A 2 17.97 -35.71 -13.35
C SER A 2 17.97 -34.25 -12.89
N ASN A 3 18.19 -33.31 -13.81
CA ASN A 3 18.01 -31.89 -13.52
C ASN A 3 16.51 -31.63 -13.30
N PHE A 4 16.10 -31.54 -12.05
CA PHE A 4 14.78 -31.01 -11.70
C PHE A 4 14.79 -29.52 -12.00
N LEU A 5 14.10 -29.12 -13.08
CA LEU A 5 13.76 -27.73 -13.32
C LEU A 5 12.70 -27.34 -12.29
N ILE A 6 13.10 -26.63 -11.23
CA ILE A 6 12.13 -26.01 -10.32
C ILE A 6 11.49 -24.85 -11.08
N ILE A 7 10.29 -25.09 -11.63
CA ILE A 7 9.45 -24.01 -12.16
C ILE A 7 8.86 -23.30 -10.94
N SER A 8 9.49 -22.19 -10.54
CA SER A 8 8.96 -21.32 -9.50
C SER A 8 7.75 -20.58 -10.05
N PHE A 9 6.55 -20.97 -9.64
CA PHE A 9 5.32 -20.25 -9.98
C PHE A 9 5.18 -19.01 -9.10
N THR A 10 5.03 -17.84 -9.71
CA THR A 10 4.72 -16.57 -9.03
C THR A 10 3.42 -16.00 -9.58
N VAL A 11 2.69 -15.27 -8.74
CA VAL A 11 1.55 -14.47 -9.23
C VAL A 11 2.09 -13.29 -10.02
N ALA A 12 1.62 -13.11 -11.25
CA ALA A 12 2.00 -11.98 -12.07
C ALA A 12 1.44 -10.67 -11.45
N PRO A 13 2.29 -9.66 -11.21
CA PRO A 13 1.84 -8.38 -10.68
C PRO A 13 1.06 -7.59 -11.72
N PRO A 14 0.18 -6.65 -11.29
CA PRO A 14 -0.68 -5.87 -12.19
C PRO A 14 0.07 -4.86 -13.07
N CYS A 15 1.34 -4.57 -12.76
CA CYS A 15 2.25 -3.75 -13.57
C CYS A 15 3.70 -4.21 -13.39
N THR A 16 4.60 -3.72 -14.24
CA THR A 16 6.02 -4.09 -14.24
C THR A 16 6.69 -3.75 -12.90
N PRO A 17 7.25 -4.75 -12.18
CA PRO A 17 7.91 -4.49 -10.91
C PRO A 17 9.24 -3.76 -11.04
N GLN A 18 9.51 -2.92 -10.05
CA GLN A 18 10.82 -2.29 -9.84
C GLN A 18 11.56 -2.97 -8.69
N SER A 19 12.86 -3.25 -8.84
CA SER A 19 13.66 -3.82 -7.74
C SER A 19 13.98 -2.76 -6.68
N VAL A 20 13.83 -3.11 -5.39
CA VAL A 20 14.14 -2.24 -4.25
C VAL A 20 15.12 -2.91 -3.29
N SER A 21 16.04 -2.14 -2.71
CA SER A 21 17.10 -2.65 -1.82
C SER A 21 17.13 -2.03 -0.42
N ASN A 22 16.50 -0.88 -0.21
CA ASN A 22 16.57 -0.10 1.03
C ASN A 22 15.25 -0.06 1.82
N GLY A 23 14.28 -0.91 1.44
CA GLY A 23 12.97 -0.95 2.08
C GLY A 23 12.06 0.25 1.77
N THR A 24 12.49 1.28 1.04
CA THR A 24 11.57 2.33 0.57
C THR A 24 11.00 1.93 -0.78
N LEU A 25 9.68 1.76 -0.85
CA LEU A 25 8.98 1.39 -2.09
C LEU A 25 8.61 2.64 -2.90
N LEU A 26 8.01 3.63 -2.22
CA LEU A 26 7.52 4.84 -2.85
C LEU A 26 7.63 6.01 -1.87
N HIS A 27 8.12 7.15 -2.36
CA HIS A 27 8.15 8.39 -1.61
C HIS A 27 7.73 9.53 -2.53
N ILE A 28 6.55 10.08 -2.29
CA ILE A 28 6.00 11.23 -3.02
C ILE A 28 5.92 12.40 -2.05
N THR A 29 6.39 13.57 -2.48
CA THR A 29 6.26 14.83 -1.74
C THR A 29 5.70 15.92 -2.64
N ASN A 30 4.72 16.67 -2.11
CA ASN A 30 4.07 17.81 -2.76
C ASN A 30 3.74 17.55 -4.25
N PRO A 31 2.99 16.48 -4.57
CA PRO A 31 2.56 16.24 -5.94
C PRO A 31 1.72 17.41 -6.45
N THR A 32 1.90 17.77 -7.72
CA THR A 32 1.17 18.91 -8.33
C THR A 32 -0.01 18.46 -9.19
N SER A 33 -0.24 17.15 -9.30
CA SER A 33 -1.28 16.56 -10.15
C SER A 33 -2.38 15.90 -9.33
N PHE A 34 -3.62 16.27 -9.66
CA PHE A 34 -4.82 15.49 -9.34
C PHE A 34 -4.94 14.33 -10.34
N ILE A 35 -5.06 13.09 -9.85
CA ILE A 35 -5.02 11.88 -10.70
C ILE A 35 -6.37 11.16 -10.72
N TYR A 36 -7.17 11.25 -9.64
CA TYR A 36 -8.50 10.66 -9.59
C TYR A 36 -9.39 11.16 -10.75
N PRO A 37 -10.21 10.31 -11.40
CA PRO A 37 -10.59 8.94 -11.05
C PRO A 37 -9.60 7.84 -11.46
N ASN A 38 -8.44 8.18 -12.02
CA ASN A 38 -7.45 7.17 -12.37
C ASN A 38 -6.63 6.75 -11.14
N TYR A 39 -6.14 5.51 -11.16
CA TYR A 39 -5.15 5.02 -10.21
C TYR A 39 -3.84 4.69 -10.93
N THR A 40 -2.73 4.92 -10.25
CA THR A 40 -1.40 4.50 -10.68
C THR A 40 -1.08 3.16 -10.02
N CYS A 41 -0.70 2.18 -10.84
CA CYS A 41 -0.19 0.91 -10.34
C CYS A 41 1.27 1.06 -9.92
N HIS A 42 1.59 0.56 -8.73
CA HIS A 42 2.96 0.43 -8.24
C HIS A 42 3.25 -1.04 -7.95
N ALA A 43 4.39 -1.54 -8.43
CA ALA A 43 4.81 -2.92 -8.17
C ALA A 43 6.33 -2.99 -7.93
N TYR A 44 6.75 -3.88 -7.04
CA TYR A 44 8.14 -4.00 -6.60
C TYR A 44 8.56 -5.45 -6.41
N THR A 45 9.84 -5.72 -6.64
CA THR A 45 10.51 -6.94 -6.17
C THR A 45 11.45 -6.60 -5.03
N TRP A 46 11.33 -7.35 -3.94
CA TRP A 46 12.12 -7.15 -2.71
C TRP A 46 12.65 -8.48 -2.20
N THR A 47 13.91 -8.51 -1.78
CA THR A 47 14.53 -9.69 -1.17
C THR A 47 14.59 -9.52 0.34
N ALA A 48 13.98 -10.44 1.08
CA ALA A 48 13.92 -10.36 2.53
C ALA A 48 15.29 -10.55 3.18
N THR A 49 15.59 -9.70 4.16
CA THR A 49 16.83 -9.78 4.96
C THR A 49 16.60 -10.28 6.38
N ALA A 50 15.34 -10.35 6.82
CA ALA A 50 14.91 -10.82 8.13
C ALA A 50 13.81 -11.90 8.01
N LEU A 51 13.40 -12.45 9.15
CA LEU A 51 12.31 -13.45 9.26
C LEU A 51 10.91 -12.82 9.41
N SER A 52 10.84 -11.49 9.47
CA SER A 52 9.60 -10.73 9.48
C SER A 52 9.83 -9.43 8.71
N ALA A 53 8.77 -8.89 8.12
CA ALA A 53 8.76 -7.58 7.51
C ALA A 53 7.43 -6.87 7.78
N THR A 54 7.45 -5.55 7.77
CA THR A 54 6.28 -4.68 7.93
C THR A 54 6.13 -3.81 6.70
N LEU A 55 5.04 -4.00 5.96
CA LEU A 55 4.62 -3.07 4.91
C LEU A 55 3.85 -1.93 5.59
N SER A 56 4.29 -0.70 5.36
CA SER A 56 3.74 0.49 6.00
C SER A 56 3.41 1.55 4.96
N PHE A 57 2.23 2.15 5.08
CA PHE A 57 1.78 3.27 4.27
C PHE A 57 1.57 4.46 5.19
N PHE A 58 2.42 5.48 5.08
CA PHE A 58 2.25 6.75 5.77
C PHE A 58 1.71 7.79 4.78
N PHE A 59 0.64 8.48 5.17
CA PHE A 59 -0.01 9.49 4.35
C PHE A 59 -0.24 10.78 5.12
N ARG A 60 -0.01 11.89 4.44
CA ARG A 60 -0.43 13.23 4.87
C ARG A 60 -0.90 14.00 3.65
N HIS A 61 -2.05 14.67 3.75
CA HIS A 61 -2.65 15.39 2.62
C HIS A 61 -3.61 16.52 3.03
N ASP A 62 -3.59 17.68 2.34
CA ASP A 62 -4.45 18.85 2.62
C ASP A 62 -4.66 19.69 1.34
N PRO A 63 -5.90 19.99 0.91
CA PRO A 63 -7.20 19.60 1.50
C PRO A 63 -7.72 18.27 0.94
N GLY A 64 -6.91 17.55 0.18
CA GLY A 64 -7.29 16.33 -0.52
C GLY A 64 -7.09 15.06 0.29
N GLY A 65 -6.71 13.99 -0.38
CA GLY A 65 -6.29 12.75 0.27
C GLY A 65 -5.65 11.74 -0.66
N TRP A 66 -4.99 10.78 -0.04
CA TRP A 66 -4.47 9.61 -0.73
C TRP A 66 -5.50 8.49 -0.65
N MET A 67 -5.75 7.84 -1.78
CA MET A 67 -6.57 6.64 -1.81
C MET A 67 -5.70 5.46 -2.26
N ILE A 68 -5.75 4.36 -1.51
CA ILE A 68 -5.13 3.10 -1.91
C ILE A 68 -6.11 1.96 -1.94
N ASP A 69 -5.78 0.98 -2.76
CA ASP A 69 -6.57 -0.23 -2.92
C ASP A 69 -5.72 -1.35 -3.54
N ASP A 70 -6.25 -2.57 -3.53
CA ASP A 70 -5.67 -3.77 -4.17
C ASP A 70 -4.20 -4.02 -3.72
N VAL A 71 -3.92 -3.88 -2.43
CA VAL A 71 -2.58 -4.12 -1.84
C VAL A 71 -2.28 -5.62 -1.82
N SER A 72 -1.10 -6.01 -2.31
CA SER A 72 -0.66 -7.41 -2.32
C SER A 72 0.82 -7.56 -1.99
N VAL A 73 1.16 -8.67 -1.32
CA VAL A 73 2.55 -9.14 -1.16
C VAL A 73 2.57 -10.65 -1.38
N TYR A 74 3.21 -11.09 -2.46
CA TYR A 74 3.34 -12.50 -2.80
C TYR A 74 4.75 -13.02 -2.57
N TYR A 75 4.84 -14.20 -1.96
CA TYR A 75 6.03 -15.07 -2.02
C TYR A 75 5.67 -16.32 -2.81
N GLY A 76 6.19 -16.46 -4.03
CA GLY A 76 5.67 -17.44 -4.98
C GLY A 76 4.20 -17.16 -5.27
N VAL A 77 3.33 -18.12 -4.89
CA VAL A 77 1.87 -18.00 -5.01
C VAL A 77 1.16 -17.66 -3.69
N THR A 78 1.91 -17.48 -2.60
CA THR A 78 1.33 -17.24 -1.28
C THR A 78 1.17 -15.74 -1.02
N GLN A 79 -0.08 -15.28 -0.89
CA GLN A 79 -0.39 -13.93 -0.41
C GLN A 79 -0.02 -13.80 1.07
N LYS A 80 0.59 -12.67 1.44
CA LYS A 80 1.03 -12.34 2.81
C LYS A 80 0.18 -11.26 3.48
N ILE A 81 -0.49 -10.41 2.69
CA ILE A 81 -1.41 -9.38 3.19
C ILE A 81 -2.82 -9.96 3.28
N ILE A 82 -3.50 -9.69 4.39
CA ILE A 82 -4.93 -9.97 4.52
C ILE A 82 -5.74 -8.69 4.27
N ASN A 83 -6.93 -8.80 3.68
CA ASN A 83 -7.80 -7.63 3.44
C ASN A 83 -7.10 -6.46 2.70
N GLY A 84 -6.27 -6.78 1.69
CA GLY A 84 -5.50 -5.78 0.94
C GLY A 84 -6.33 -4.88 0.03
N GLY A 85 -7.53 -5.32 -0.36
CA GLY A 85 -8.54 -4.50 -1.05
C GLY A 85 -9.63 -3.96 -0.12
N PHE A 86 -9.46 -4.06 1.21
CA PHE A 86 -10.37 -3.45 2.19
C PHE A 86 -11.86 -3.90 2.18
N GLU A 87 -12.20 -4.92 1.38
CA GLU A 87 -13.57 -5.42 1.15
C GLU A 87 -14.29 -5.99 2.38
N THR A 88 -13.61 -6.11 3.52
CA THR A 88 -14.28 -6.41 4.81
C THR A 88 -15.05 -5.22 5.38
N GLY A 89 -14.96 -4.04 4.75
CA GLY A 89 -15.59 -2.81 5.20
C GLY A 89 -14.89 -2.17 6.40
N ASN A 90 -13.70 -2.64 6.76
CA ASN A 90 -12.89 -2.11 7.84
C ASN A 90 -11.39 -2.44 7.62
N LEU A 91 -10.55 -2.06 8.59
CA LEU A 91 -9.11 -2.30 8.60
C LEU A 91 -8.72 -3.67 9.20
N THR A 92 -9.57 -4.71 9.09
CA THR A 92 -9.22 -6.05 9.61
C THR A 92 -7.86 -6.47 9.06
N GLY A 93 -6.94 -6.82 9.95
CA GLY A 93 -5.57 -7.21 9.62
C GLY A 93 -4.56 -6.07 9.51
N TRP A 94 -5.02 -4.82 9.36
CA TRP A 94 -4.18 -3.63 9.35
C TRP A 94 -4.08 -3.01 10.75
N ASN A 95 -2.86 -2.67 11.16
CA ASN A 95 -2.64 -1.82 12.31
C ASN A 95 -2.69 -0.36 11.85
N TYR A 96 -3.54 0.45 12.48
CA TYR A 96 -3.64 1.88 12.22
C TYR A 96 -2.98 2.67 13.36
N THR A 97 -2.20 3.68 13.02
CA THR A 97 -1.67 4.67 13.96
C THR A 97 -1.81 6.07 13.40
N GLY A 98 -2.26 7.01 14.21
CA GLY A 98 -2.56 8.36 13.77
C GLY A 98 -3.77 8.90 14.51
N ASN A 99 -3.87 10.21 14.61
CA ASN A 99 -4.94 10.87 15.37
C ASN A 99 -5.71 11.89 14.52
N CYS A 100 -5.28 12.06 13.27
CA CYS A 100 -5.67 13.19 12.44
C CYS A 100 -7.04 13.00 11.79
N ASN A 101 -7.49 11.76 11.71
CA ASN A 101 -8.78 11.39 11.16
C ASN A 101 -9.81 10.96 12.25
N LEU A 102 -9.56 11.25 13.53
CA LEU A 102 -10.36 10.79 14.68
C LEU A 102 -11.74 11.45 14.86
N ASP A 103 -12.36 11.96 13.80
CA ASP A 103 -13.81 12.19 13.82
C ASP A 103 -14.53 10.88 13.46
N VAL A 104 -14.62 10.00 14.47
CA VAL A 104 -15.53 8.87 14.72
C VAL A 104 -15.83 7.83 13.63
N ASN A 105 -15.39 7.97 12.37
CA ASN A 105 -15.60 7.01 11.29
C ASN A 105 -14.54 7.08 10.17
N ARG A 106 -13.47 7.85 10.36
CA ARG A 106 -12.50 8.16 9.30
C ARG A 106 -11.13 7.64 9.73
N GLY A 107 -10.45 6.91 8.85
CA GLY A 107 -9.38 5.95 9.20
C GLY A 107 -9.80 4.49 9.04
N LEU A 108 -10.96 4.25 8.42
CA LEU A 108 -11.48 2.93 8.06
C LEU A 108 -11.41 2.72 6.54
N ALA A 109 -11.72 1.50 6.10
CA ALA A 109 -12.12 1.28 4.72
C ALA A 109 -13.34 2.15 4.38
N TYR A 110 -13.31 2.86 3.26
CA TYR A 110 -14.39 3.71 2.78
C TYR A 110 -15.24 2.97 1.74
N PRO A 111 -16.58 3.03 1.83
CA PRO A 111 -17.45 2.44 0.83
C PRO A 111 -17.56 3.35 -0.40
N GLY A 112 -17.55 2.76 -1.59
CA GLY A 112 -17.84 3.47 -2.84
C GLY A 112 -17.24 2.77 -4.04
N SER A 113 -18.02 1.93 -4.72
CA SER A 113 -17.56 1.19 -5.91
C SER A 113 -17.17 2.09 -7.10
N SER A 114 -17.62 3.35 -7.13
CA SER A 114 -17.20 4.34 -8.14
C SER A 114 -15.87 5.01 -7.81
N TYR A 115 -15.39 4.85 -6.58
CA TYR A 115 -14.14 5.43 -6.06
C TYR A 115 -13.07 4.37 -5.88
N ALA A 116 -13.45 3.16 -5.45
CA ALA A 116 -12.55 2.03 -5.30
C ALA A 116 -11.93 1.63 -6.64
N LYS A 117 -10.70 1.14 -6.60
CA LYS A 117 -10.01 0.64 -7.78
C LYS A 117 -10.57 -0.73 -8.20
N SER A 118 -11.00 -1.53 -7.24
CA SER A 118 -11.79 -2.74 -7.45
C SER A 118 -12.82 -2.91 -6.31
N GLY A 119 -13.80 -3.79 -6.49
CA GLY A 119 -14.77 -4.08 -5.43
C GLY A 119 -15.62 -2.86 -5.01
N SER A 120 -15.86 -2.72 -3.71
CA SER A 120 -16.73 -1.69 -3.12
C SER A 120 -16.04 -0.87 -2.03
N TRP A 121 -14.81 -1.21 -1.64
CA TRP A 121 -14.13 -0.59 -0.52
C TRP A 121 -12.69 -0.23 -0.88
N TYR A 122 -12.17 0.81 -0.24
CA TYR A 122 -10.80 1.30 -0.44
C TYR A 122 -10.31 2.00 0.84
N TYR A 123 -9.02 2.23 0.99
CA TYR A 123 -8.52 3.09 2.06
C TYR A 123 -8.37 4.52 1.58
N TYR A 124 -8.77 5.48 2.41
CA TYR A 124 -8.69 6.91 2.12
C TYR A 124 -8.20 7.69 3.33
N ASP A 125 -7.17 8.49 3.10
CA ASP A 125 -6.55 9.33 4.11
C ASP A 125 -6.48 10.79 3.64
N CYS A 126 -7.17 11.66 4.38
CA CYS A 126 -7.22 13.10 4.16
C CYS A 126 -6.57 13.88 5.31
N CYS A 127 -5.64 13.26 6.04
CA CYS A 127 -5.07 13.87 7.23
C CYS A 127 -4.34 15.20 6.93
N ALA A 128 -4.89 16.28 7.50
CA ALA A 128 -4.39 17.65 7.42
C ALA A 128 -4.07 18.23 8.81
N GLY A 129 -2.95 18.97 8.92
CA GLY A 129 -2.59 19.78 10.10
C GLY A 129 -1.37 19.30 10.91
N ASN A 130 -0.61 20.24 11.48
CA ASN A 130 0.53 20.04 12.40
C ASN A 130 1.61 19.00 11.98
N MET A 131 1.82 18.79 10.67
CA MET A 131 2.69 17.72 10.13
C MET A 131 2.28 16.30 10.56
N MET A 132 1.05 16.13 11.05
CA MET A 132 0.54 14.81 11.40
C MET A 132 0.13 14.12 10.11
N GLY A 133 0.46 12.83 10.01
CA GLY A 133 -0.02 11.92 8.98
C GLY A 133 -0.47 10.64 9.67
N ASP A 134 -1.34 9.87 9.04
CA ASP A 134 -1.72 8.57 9.57
C ASP A 134 -0.93 7.46 8.88
N THR A 135 -0.90 6.29 9.51
CA THR A 135 -0.23 5.11 9.01
C THR A 135 -1.13 3.90 9.12
N ILE A 136 -1.18 3.10 8.05
CA ILE A 136 -1.65 1.72 8.12
C ILE A 136 -0.52 0.76 7.79
N SER A 137 -0.42 -0.34 8.54
CA SER A 137 0.63 -1.33 8.33
C SER A 137 0.18 -2.77 8.58
N GLN A 138 0.87 -3.72 7.93
CA GLN A 138 0.80 -5.14 8.26
C GLN A 138 2.19 -5.73 8.40
N THR A 139 2.39 -6.51 9.47
CA THR A 139 3.59 -7.30 9.67
C THR A 139 3.32 -8.75 9.27
N PHE A 140 4.23 -9.35 8.50
CA PHE A 140 4.12 -10.72 8.05
C PHE A 140 5.47 -11.45 8.11
N SER A 141 5.43 -12.77 8.27
CA SER A 141 6.63 -13.61 8.31
C SER A 141 7.29 -13.72 6.94
N THR A 142 8.62 -13.69 6.92
CA THR A 142 9.44 -13.80 5.70
C THR A 142 10.46 -14.93 5.79
N ILE A 143 11.00 -15.33 4.64
CA ILE A 143 12.15 -16.22 4.53
C ILE A 143 13.34 -15.37 4.08
N VAL A 144 14.42 -15.33 4.87
CA VAL A 144 15.65 -14.60 4.52
C VAL A 144 16.17 -15.10 3.17
N GLY A 145 16.47 -14.17 2.26
CA GLY A 145 16.87 -14.43 0.88
C GLY A 145 15.70 -14.71 -0.07
N GLY A 146 14.47 -14.82 0.43
CA GLY A 146 13.27 -14.98 -0.40
C GLY A 146 12.91 -13.71 -1.15
N THR A 147 12.53 -13.84 -2.42
CA THR A 147 12.04 -12.71 -3.24
C THR A 147 10.53 -12.61 -3.18
N TYR A 148 10.05 -11.40 -2.87
CA TYR A 148 8.66 -11.05 -2.74
C TYR A 148 8.26 -10.08 -3.85
N THR A 149 7.03 -10.20 -4.33
CA THR A 149 6.41 -9.26 -5.26
C THR A 149 5.35 -8.47 -4.50
N ILE A 150 5.53 -7.14 -4.44
CA ILE A 150 4.62 -6.22 -3.76
C ILE A 150 3.87 -5.43 -4.82
N SER A 151 2.57 -5.18 -4.65
CA SER A 151 1.84 -4.23 -5.48
C SER A 151 0.76 -3.50 -4.71
N PHE A 152 0.39 -2.32 -5.20
CA PHE A 152 -0.78 -1.57 -4.74
C PHE A 152 -1.17 -0.56 -5.82
N TRP A 153 -2.41 -0.08 -5.75
CA TRP A 153 -2.87 1.04 -6.55
C TRP A 153 -3.00 2.27 -5.67
N LEU A 154 -2.48 3.40 -6.14
CA LEU A 154 -2.50 4.68 -5.44
C LEU A 154 -3.09 5.76 -6.35
N THR A 155 -3.91 6.64 -5.78
CA THR A 155 -4.33 7.87 -6.46
C THR A 155 -4.27 9.07 -5.54
N ASN A 156 -4.02 10.23 -6.15
CA ASN A 156 -4.07 11.53 -5.51
C ASN A 156 -5.46 12.14 -5.72
N TYR A 157 -6.24 12.22 -4.64
CA TYR A 157 -7.57 12.80 -4.63
C TYR A 157 -7.50 14.26 -4.18
N TYR A 158 -7.71 15.17 -5.12
CA TYR A 158 -7.54 16.62 -5.03
C TYR A 158 -6.09 17.13 -4.91
N CYS A 159 -5.87 18.42 -5.16
CA CYS A 159 -4.54 19.07 -5.17
C CYS A 159 -4.64 20.57 -4.80
N CYS A 160 -3.61 21.27 -4.31
CA CYS A 160 -2.53 20.82 -3.44
C CYS A 160 -1.96 22.01 -2.64
N ASN A 161 -1.81 21.86 -1.31
CA ASN A 161 -1.09 22.79 -0.44
C ASN A 161 0.32 22.24 -0.12
N ALA A 162 1.25 23.12 0.29
CA ALA A 162 2.60 22.73 0.68
C ALA A 162 2.56 21.87 1.96
N THR A 163 2.68 20.54 1.82
CA THR A 163 3.19 19.52 2.76
C THR A 163 2.67 18.09 2.47
N GLU A 164 2.13 17.77 1.30
CA GLU A 164 1.59 16.42 1.00
C GLU A 164 2.67 15.33 0.92
N ILE A 165 2.44 14.17 1.55
CA ILE A 165 3.38 13.05 1.59
C ILE A 165 2.64 11.73 1.41
N ALA A 166 3.16 10.87 0.54
CA ALA A 166 2.91 9.43 0.56
C ALA A 166 4.24 8.71 0.71
N ASN A 167 4.44 8.00 1.82
CA ASN A 167 5.67 7.28 2.11
C ASN A 167 5.34 5.81 2.40
N ILE A 168 5.72 4.93 1.46
CA ILE A 168 5.48 3.50 1.53
C ILE A 168 6.81 2.80 1.76
N THR A 169 6.90 2.05 2.84
CA THR A 169 8.09 1.32 3.25
C THR A 169 7.79 -0.14 3.53
N LEU A 170 8.84 -0.95 3.43
CA LEU A 170 8.89 -2.37 3.73
C LEU A 170 10.17 -2.63 4.52
N ILE A 171 10.03 -2.79 5.84
CA ILE A 171 11.13 -2.90 6.80
C ILE A 171 11.08 -4.17 7.63
#